data_AF-A0A9E4V2N4-F1
#
_entry.id   AF-A0A9E4V2N4-F1
#
_cell.length_a   1.000
_cell.length_b   1.000
_cell.length_c   1.000
_cell.angle_alpha   90.00
_cell.angle_beta   90.00
_cell.angle_gamma   90.00
#
_symmetry.space_group_name_H-M   'P 1'
#
loop_
_entity.id
_entity.type
_entity.pdbx_description
1 polymer ?
#
loop_
_entity_poly.entity_id
_entity_poly.type
_entity_poly.pdbx_seq_one_letter_code
_entity_poly.pdbx_strand_id
1 'polypeptide(L)'
;MIGAAMLNAATFEEVEADGSATKQAMLVVLIVALATGVGTIATGGVTGLVLGVIIGLAGWAAWAGITYFIGTTLLRGPDTQADWGELARTLGFAQSAGVLKVFAFIPFLGPIVFGIASLLQLFAMVVAIRQALDYTSTWRAVGVALVGFIPYAILMAILQSIFRTGSG
;
A
#
# COMPACT_ATOMS: atom_id res chain seq x y z
N MET A 1 -2.38 7.52 -11.69
CA MET A 1 -0.95 7.41 -11.30
C MET A 1 -0.36 8.77 -10.89
N ILE A 2 -0.24 9.76 -11.79
CA ILE A 2 0.39 11.07 -11.46
C ILE A 2 -0.37 11.81 -10.34
N GLY A 3 -1.71 11.93 -10.45
CA GLY A 3 -2.51 12.58 -9.41
C GLY A 3 -2.42 11.91 -8.04
N ALA A 4 -2.46 10.57 -8.00
CA ALA A 4 -2.29 9.81 -6.75
C ALA A 4 -0.89 9.96 -6.14
N ALA A 5 0.17 10.02 -6.97
CA ALA A 5 1.52 10.33 -6.53
C ALA A 5 1.67 11.76 -5.99
N MET A 6 0.82 12.68 -6.44
CA MET A 6 0.74 14.07 -5.99
C MET A 6 -0.29 14.30 -4.87
N LEU A 7 -0.84 13.23 -4.26
CA LEU A 7 -1.83 13.31 -3.17
C LEU A 7 -3.14 14.01 -3.58
N ASN A 8 -3.50 13.99 -4.86
CA ASN A 8 -4.73 14.60 -5.34
C ASN A 8 -5.95 13.76 -4.92
N ALA A 9 -6.79 14.32 -4.05
CA ALA A 9 -8.01 13.71 -3.55
C ALA A 9 -8.99 13.30 -4.67
N ALA A 10 -9.17 14.15 -5.69
CA ALA A 10 -10.06 13.87 -6.81
C ALA A 10 -9.62 12.62 -7.58
N THR A 11 -8.32 12.38 -7.68
CA THR A 11 -7.80 11.16 -8.32
C THR A 11 -8.12 9.89 -7.52
N PHE A 12 -8.26 9.99 -6.19
CA PHE A 12 -8.68 8.85 -5.37
C PHE A 12 -10.18 8.58 -5.49
N GLU A 13 -11.01 9.63 -5.49
CA GLU A 13 -12.46 9.53 -5.73
C GLU A 13 -12.77 8.95 -7.13
N GLU A 14 -12.01 9.35 -8.16
CA GLU A 14 -12.15 8.82 -9.53
C GLU A 14 -11.87 7.30 -9.61
N VAL A 15 -10.81 6.81 -8.96
CA VAL A 15 -10.48 5.37 -9.00
C VAL A 15 -11.31 4.53 -8.05
N GLU A 16 -11.85 5.15 -7.00
CA GLU A 16 -12.86 4.56 -6.13
C GLU A 16 -14.16 4.28 -6.91
N ALA A 17 -14.65 5.27 -7.67
CA ALA A 17 -15.85 5.11 -8.48
C ALA A 17 -15.67 4.15 -9.68
N ASP A 18 -14.45 3.95 -10.17
CA ASP A 18 -14.16 3.06 -11.31
C ASP A 18 -13.88 1.60 -10.88
N GLY A 19 -14.89 0.74 -10.96
CA GLY A 19 -14.80 -0.70 -10.70
C GLY A 19 -13.76 -1.44 -11.56
N SER A 20 -13.45 -0.93 -12.75
CA SER A 20 -12.48 -1.53 -13.67
C SER A 20 -11.02 -1.24 -13.28
N ALA A 21 -10.79 -0.22 -12.44
CA ALA A 21 -9.46 0.22 -12.02
C ALA A 21 -8.73 -0.77 -11.09
N THR A 22 -9.41 -1.80 -10.58
CA THR A 22 -8.78 -2.83 -9.72
C THR A 22 -7.58 -3.50 -10.39
N LYS A 23 -7.67 -3.76 -11.69
CA LYS A 23 -6.55 -4.32 -12.47
C LYS A 23 -5.39 -3.33 -12.59
N GLN A 24 -5.68 -2.03 -12.71
CA GLN A 24 -4.67 -0.99 -12.75
C GLN A 24 -3.98 -0.85 -11.39
N ALA A 25 -4.74 -0.84 -10.29
CA ALA A 25 -4.21 -0.81 -8.93
C ALA A 25 -3.26 -1.98 -8.66
N MET A 26 -3.65 -3.19 -9.06
CA MET A 26 -2.79 -4.38 -8.98
C MET A 26 -1.50 -4.23 -9.79
N LEU A 27 -1.56 -3.63 -10.98
CA LEU A 27 -0.37 -3.34 -11.80
C LEU A 27 0.56 -2.33 -11.11
N VAL A 28 0.02 -1.29 -10.48
CA VAL A 28 0.83 -0.34 -9.68
C VAL A 28 1.55 -1.07 -8.56
N VAL A 29 0.84 -1.89 -7.79
CA VAL A 29 1.40 -2.67 -6.69
C VAL A 29 2.48 -3.62 -7.20
N LEU A 30 2.25 -4.30 -8.33
CA LEU A 30 3.24 -5.16 -8.97
C LEU A 30 4.52 -4.40 -9.33
N ILE A 31 4.41 -3.22 -9.95
CA ILE A 31 5.56 -2.38 -10.31
C ILE A 31 6.36 -1.98 -9.06
N VAL A 32 5.69 -1.55 -8.00
CA VAL A 32 6.35 -1.16 -6.75
C VAL A 32 6.97 -2.37 -6.06
N ALA A 33 6.29 -3.53 -6.05
CA ALA A 33 6.83 -4.77 -5.50
C ALA A 33 8.08 -5.23 -6.26
N LEU A 34 8.10 -5.10 -7.59
CA LEU A 34 9.29 -5.36 -8.39
C LEU A 34 10.41 -4.37 -8.06
N ALA A 35 10.11 -3.07 -8.03
CA ALA A 35 11.11 -2.02 -7.75
C ALA A 35 11.74 -2.17 -6.35
N THR A 36 10.94 -2.55 -5.36
CA THR A 36 11.42 -2.81 -3.98
C THR A 36 12.06 -4.20 -3.83
N GLY A 37 11.62 -5.18 -4.62
CA GLY A 37 12.14 -6.55 -4.65
C GLY A 37 13.45 -6.72 -5.42
N VAL A 38 13.88 -5.75 -6.23
CA VAL A 38 15.22 -5.83 -6.88
C VAL A 38 16.34 -5.98 -5.84
N GLY A 39 16.18 -5.41 -4.64
CA GLY A 39 17.13 -5.59 -3.54
C GLY A 39 17.24 -7.02 -3.00
N THR A 40 16.21 -7.86 -3.16
CA THR A 40 16.22 -9.26 -2.70
C THR A 40 16.81 -10.23 -3.72
N ILE A 41 16.97 -9.82 -4.98
CA ILE A 41 17.64 -10.61 -6.03
C ILE A 41 19.08 -10.94 -5.62
N ALA A 42 19.78 -9.98 -4.98
CA ALA A 42 21.15 -10.15 -4.51
C ALA A 42 21.29 -11.23 -3.41
N THR A 43 20.21 -11.55 -2.71
CA THR A 43 20.21 -12.50 -1.58
C THR A 43 19.46 -13.80 -1.85
N GLY A 44 18.50 -13.83 -2.79
CA GLY A 44 17.58 -14.95 -3.00
C GLY A 44 17.32 -15.34 -4.46
N GLY A 45 18.00 -14.72 -5.43
CA GLY A 45 17.87 -15.04 -6.86
C GLY A 45 16.46 -14.83 -7.43
N VAL A 46 16.18 -15.45 -8.58
CA VAL A 46 14.89 -15.32 -9.30
C VAL A 46 13.72 -15.86 -8.48
N THR A 47 13.92 -16.97 -7.75
CA THR A 47 12.90 -17.55 -6.88
C THR A 47 12.51 -16.59 -5.75
N GLY A 48 13.49 -15.92 -5.13
CA GLY A 48 13.25 -14.89 -4.11
C GLY A 48 12.49 -13.67 -4.65
N LEU A 49 12.74 -13.27 -5.90
CA LEU A 49 11.99 -12.20 -6.56
C LEU A 49 10.52 -12.59 -6.77
N VAL A 50 10.26 -13.77 -7.35
CA VAL A 50 8.89 -14.24 -7.62
C VAL A 50 8.09 -14.36 -6.32
N LEU A 51 8.67 -14.98 -5.29
CA LEU A 51 8.01 -15.10 -3.99
C LEU A 51 7.82 -13.74 -3.32
N GLY A 52 8.79 -12.83 -3.43
CA GLY A 52 8.66 -11.46 -2.92
C GLY A 52 7.51 -10.69 -3.57
N VAL A 53 7.31 -10.84 -4.88
CA VAL A 53 6.17 -10.24 -5.59
C VAL A 53 4.85 -10.82 -5.11
N ILE A 54 4.75 -12.14 -4.97
CA ILE A 54 3.53 -12.82 -4.48
C ILE A 54 3.18 -12.33 -3.07
N ILE A 55 4.18 -12.28 -2.17
CA ILE A 55 3.99 -11.80 -0.80
C ILE A 55 3.60 -10.31 -0.80
N GLY A 56 4.20 -9.49 -1.67
CA GLY A 56 3.85 -8.07 -1.82
C GLY A 56 2.39 -7.86 -2.25
N LEU A 57 1.93 -8.61 -3.24
CA LEU A 57 0.53 -8.57 -3.69
C LEU A 57 -0.43 -9.09 -2.62
N ALA A 58 -0.11 -10.21 -1.98
CA ALA A 58 -0.91 -10.76 -0.88
C ALA A 58 -0.97 -9.79 0.31
N GLY A 59 0.15 -9.13 0.61
CA GLY A 59 0.24 -8.14 1.66
C GLY A 59 -0.59 -6.91 1.37
N TRP A 60 -0.55 -6.39 0.14
CA TRP A 60 -1.44 -5.30 -0.26
C TRP A 60 -2.93 -5.68 -0.13
N ALA A 61 -3.32 -6.87 -0.59
CA ALA A 61 -4.70 -7.33 -0.46
C ALA A 61 -5.12 -7.49 1.01
N ALA A 62 -4.23 -8.05 1.85
CA ALA A 62 -4.46 -8.16 3.28
C ALA A 62 -4.56 -6.79 3.97
N TRP A 63 -3.72 -5.83 3.58
CA TRP A 63 -3.77 -4.46 4.07
C TRP A 63 -5.11 -3.79 3.75
N ALA A 64 -5.58 -3.93 2.50
CA ALA A 64 -6.91 -3.46 2.11
C ALA A 64 -8.02 -4.11 2.93
N GLY A 65 -7.91 -5.42 3.20
CA GLY A 65 -8.87 -6.14 4.06
C GLY A 65 -8.89 -5.65 5.51
N ILE A 66 -7.71 -5.47 6.11
CA ILE A 66 -7.55 -5.01 7.49
C ILE A 66 -8.07 -3.58 7.63
N THR A 67 -7.69 -2.68 6.73
CA THR A 67 -8.14 -1.28 6.74
C THR A 67 -9.63 -1.15 6.48
N TYR A 68 -10.18 -1.95 5.55
CA TYR A 68 -11.62 -2.08 5.35
C TYR A 68 -12.33 -2.49 6.64
N PHE A 69 -11.88 -3.59 7.26
CA PHE A 69 -12.52 -4.10 8.48
C PHE A 69 -12.48 -3.05 9.59
N ILE A 70 -11.31 -2.47 9.87
CA ILE A 70 -11.16 -1.47 10.94
C ILE A 70 -11.95 -0.20 10.64
N GLY A 71 -11.90 0.29 9.40
CA GLY A 71 -12.56 1.52 9.00
C GLY A 71 -14.10 1.42 8.98
N THR A 72 -14.63 0.28 8.55
CA THR A 72 -16.08 0.06 8.44
C THR A 72 -16.72 -0.49 9.71
N THR A 73 -15.94 -1.10 10.62
CA THR A 73 -16.48 -1.68 11.87
C THR A 73 -16.06 -0.92 13.12
N LEU A 74 -14.76 -0.69 13.32
CA LEU A 74 -14.23 -0.13 14.57
C LEU A 74 -14.29 1.40 14.60
N LEU A 75 -14.00 2.04 13.46
CA LEU A 75 -13.95 3.51 13.32
C LEU A 75 -15.01 4.03 12.35
N ARG A 76 -16.14 3.32 12.24
CA ARG A 76 -17.23 3.65 11.31
C ARG A 76 -17.76 5.07 11.54
N GLY A 77 -17.81 5.86 10.48
CA GLY A 77 -18.52 7.14 10.45
C GLY A 77 -20.00 6.96 10.10
N PRO A 78 -20.84 7.99 10.34
CA PRO A 78 -22.25 7.96 9.95
C PRO A 78 -22.44 7.78 8.43
N ASP A 79 -21.51 8.32 7.64
CA ASP A 79 -21.57 8.31 6.17
C ASP A 79 -20.68 7.23 5.53
N THR A 80 -20.02 6.37 6.32
CA THR A 80 -19.07 5.37 5.80
C THR A 80 -19.79 4.32 4.97
N GLN A 81 -19.65 4.42 3.66
CA GLN A 81 -20.04 3.42 2.68
C GLN A 81 -18.82 3.09 1.83
N ALA A 82 -18.27 1.90 2.03
CA ALA A 82 -17.12 1.46 1.28
C ALA A 82 -17.22 -0.04 1.09
N ASP A 83 -16.75 -0.52 -0.05
CA ASP A 83 -16.47 -1.92 -0.28
C ASP A 83 -14.97 -2.21 -0.22
N TRP A 84 -14.63 -3.49 -0.09
CA TRP A 84 -13.24 -3.91 -0.04
C TRP A 84 -12.46 -3.53 -1.31
N GLY A 85 -13.13 -3.53 -2.47
CA GLY A 85 -12.53 -3.23 -3.76
C GLY A 85 -12.18 -1.76 -3.94
N GLU A 86 -12.99 -0.84 -3.42
CA GLU A 86 -12.77 0.61 -3.38
C GLU A 86 -11.52 0.94 -2.57
N LEU A 87 -11.39 0.35 -1.37
CA LEU A 87 -10.17 0.42 -0.57
C LEU A 87 -8.98 -0.21 -1.28
N ALA A 88 -9.11 -1.41 -1.84
CA ALA A 88 -8.01 -2.06 -2.54
C ALA A 88 -7.49 -1.17 -3.69
N ARG A 89 -8.40 -0.62 -4.51
CA ARG A 89 -8.10 0.28 -5.62
C ARG A 89 -7.37 1.54 -5.17
N THR A 90 -7.95 2.29 -4.25
CA THR A 90 -7.37 3.55 -3.75
C THR A 90 -6.03 3.34 -3.05
N LEU A 91 -5.90 2.31 -2.21
CA LEU A 91 -4.63 1.96 -1.55
C LEU A 91 -3.57 1.48 -2.55
N GLY A 92 -3.98 0.76 -3.60
CA GLY A 92 -3.09 0.37 -4.70
C GLY A 92 -2.58 1.58 -5.48
N PHE A 93 -3.45 2.55 -5.78
CA PHE A 93 -3.04 3.81 -6.38
C PHE A 93 -2.17 4.67 -5.44
N ALA A 94 -2.37 4.62 -4.13
CA ALA A 94 -1.51 5.28 -3.15
C ALA A 94 -0.07 4.76 -3.18
N GLN A 95 0.16 3.51 -3.62
CA GLN A 95 1.50 2.99 -3.86
C GLN A 95 2.25 3.76 -4.95
N SER A 96 1.56 4.49 -5.83
CA SER A 96 2.18 5.34 -6.86
C SER A 96 3.14 6.37 -6.25
N ALA A 97 2.83 6.89 -5.05
CA ALA A 97 3.73 7.80 -4.32
C ALA A 97 5.05 7.12 -3.91
N GLY A 98 5.00 5.80 -3.68
CA GLY A 98 6.15 4.96 -3.36
C GLY A 98 7.03 4.60 -4.56
N VAL A 99 6.58 4.84 -5.80
CA VAL A 99 7.36 4.53 -7.03
C VAL A 99 8.70 5.27 -7.02
N LEU A 100 8.76 6.46 -6.40
CA LEU A 100 10.01 7.23 -6.23
C LEU A 100 11.11 6.45 -5.51
N LYS A 101 10.78 5.41 -4.73
CA LYS A 101 11.75 4.52 -4.10
C LYS A 101 12.61 3.78 -5.12
N VAL A 102 12.21 3.69 -6.39
CA VAL A 102 13.06 3.15 -7.45
C VAL A 102 14.39 3.90 -7.55
N PHE A 103 14.43 5.21 -7.26
CA PHE A 103 15.66 6.00 -7.30
C PHE A 103 16.54 5.81 -6.05
N ALA A 104 16.17 4.92 -5.13
CA ALA A 104 16.95 4.63 -3.93
C ALA A 104 18.28 3.91 -4.22
N PHE A 105 18.52 3.43 -5.46
CA PHE A 105 19.80 2.82 -5.85
C PHE A 105 20.95 3.82 -5.93
N ILE A 106 20.67 5.12 -5.97
CA ILE A 106 21.71 6.16 -6.12
C ILE A 106 22.54 6.23 -4.82
N PRO A 107 23.86 6.04 -4.85
CA PRO A 107 24.70 6.18 -3.66
C PRO A 107 24.55 7.56 -3.01
N PHE A 108 24.55 7.63 -1.67
CA PHE A 108 24.36 8.84 -0.84
C PHE A 108 22.97 9.50 -0.92
N LEU A 109 22.37 9.62 -2.11
CA LEU A 109 21.03 10.19 -2.30
C LEU A 109 19.92 9.17 -2.02
N GLY A 110 20.22 7.88 -2.17
CA GLY A 110 19.26 6.79 -2.07
C GLY A 110 18.49 6.74 -0.76
N PRO A 111 19.16 6.80 0.42
CA PRO A 111 18.47 6.87 1.70
C PRO A 111 17.57 8.10 1.86
N ILE A 112 17.99 9.26 1.33
CA ILE A 112 17.22 10.50 1.38
C ILE A 112 15.96 10.36 0.52
N VAL A 113 16.10 9.89 -0.71
CA VAL A 113 14.98 9.66 -1.63
C VAL A 113 14.02 8.62 -1.06
N PHE A 114 14.54 7.53 -0.48
CA PHE A 114 13.73 6.52 0.18
C PHE A 114 12.94 7.09 1.37
N GLY A 115 13.58 7.94 2.18
CA GLY A 115 12.92 8.62 3.30
C GLY A 115 11.78 9.52 2.84
N ILE A 116 12.04 10.40 1.88
CA ILE A 116 11.03 11.32 1.31
C ILE A 116 9.89 10.52 0.67
N ALA A 117 10.20 9.52 -0.15
CA ALA A 117 9.20 8.69 -0.81
C ALA A 117 8.35 7.89 0.20
N SER A 118 8.95 7.46 1.32
CA SER A 118 8.22 6.79 2.39
C SER A 118 7.25 7.74 3.10
N LEU A 119 7.65 8.97 3.37
CA LEU A 119 6.76 9.99 3.94
C LEU A 119 5.61 10.31 2.98
N LEU A 120 5.91 10.55 1.70
CA LEU A 120 4.89 10.79 0.68
C LEU A 120 3.90 9.63 0.56
N GLN A 121 4.42 8.39 0.60
CA GLN A 121 3.58 7.19 0.57
C GLN A 121 2.68 7.07 1.81
N LEU A 122 3.16 7.45 3.00
CA LEU A 122 2.34 7.49 4.21
C LEU A 122 1.21 8.52 4.08
N PHE A 123 1.51 9.73 3.60
CA PHE A 123 0.48 10.74 3.34
C PHE A 123 -0.53 10.26 2.29
N ALA A 124 -0.07 9.64 1.20
CA ALA A 124 -0.94 9.08 0.16
C ALA A 124 -1.88 8.02 0.73
N MET A 125 -1.37 7.18 1.62
CA MET A 125 -2.16 6.14 2.26
C MET A 125 -3.27 6.73 3.14
N VAL A 126 -2.97 7.76 3.94
CA VAL A 126 -3.97 8.41 4.79
C VAL A 126 -5.05 9.09 3.95
N VAL A 127 -4.67 9.78 2.86
CA VAL A 127 -5.64 10.40 1.95
C VAL A 127 -6.49 9.32 1.26
N ALA A 128 -5.89 8.24 0.77
CA ALA A 128 -6.62 7.14 0.14
C ALA A 128 -7.63 6.49 1.09
N ILE A 129 -7.23 6.19 2.34
CA ILE A 129 -8.13 5.65 3.37
C ILE A 129 -9.26 6.62 3.66
N ARG A 130 -8.98 7.93 3.69
CA ARG A 130 -10.00 8.95 3.95
C ARG A 130 -11.05 8.98 2.85
N GLN A 131 -10.63 8.95 1.58
CA GLN A 131 -11.56 8.98 0.45
C GLN A 131 -12.34 7.68 0.38
N ALA A 132 -11.64 6.55 0.38
CA ALA A 132 -12.25 5.22 0.26
C ALA A 132 -13.14 4.77 1.43
N LEU A 133 -13.29 5.58 2.49
CA LEU A 133 -14.17 5.32 3.62
C LEU A 133 -15.17 6.47 3.83
N ASP A 134 -15.22 7.43 2.91
CA ASP A 134 -16.02 8.65 2.99
C ASP A 134 -15.85 9.41 4.32
N TYR A 135 -14.61 9.49 4.80
CA TYR A 135 -14.33 10.17 6.06
C TYR A 135 -14.21 11.68 5.89
N THR A 136 -15.07 12.41 6.58
CA THR A 136 -14.96 13.87 6.72
C THR A 136 -13.72 14.31 7.51
N SER A 137 -13.23 13.46 8.43
CA SER A 137 -12.08 13.76 9.30
C SER A 137 -10.85 12.92 8.95
N THR A 138 -9.76 13.60 8.59
CA THR A 138 -8.44 12.98 8.38
C THR A 138 -7.93 12.24 9.62
N TRP A 139 -8.31 12.67 10.83
CA TRP A 139 -7.87 12.00 12.06
C TRP A 139 -8.44 10.59 12.21
N ARG A 140 -9.63 10.32 11.68
CA ARG A 140 -10.19 8.96 11.65
C ARG A 140 -9.39 8.08 10.70
N ALA A 141 -9.03 8.59 9.52
CA ALA A 141 -8.19 7.87 8.56
C ALA A 141 -6.80 7.55 9.12
N VAL A 142 -6.18 8.51 9.83
CA VAL A 142 -4.93 8.27 10.58
C VAL A 142 -5.13 7.20 11.64
N GLY A 143 -6.24 7.24 12.39
CA GLY A 143 -6.59 6.20 13.35
C GLY A 143 -6.70 4.81 12.72
N VAL A 144 -7.39 4.68 11.59
CA VAL A 144 -7.49 3.41 10.83
C VAL A 144 -6.11 2.93 10.39
N ALA A 145 -5.28 3.82 9.85
CA ALA A 145 -3.92 3.48 9.43
C ALA A 145 -3.06 2.98 10.60
N LEU A 146 -3.10 3.66 11.75
CA LEU A 146 -2.31 3.30 12.92
C LEU A 146 -2.80 1.98 13.56
N VAL A 147 -4.11 1.83 13.73
CA VAL A 147 -4.70 0.61 14.32
C VAL A 147 -4.52 -0.58 13.38
N GLY A 148 -4.68 -0.38 12.06
CA GLY A 148 -4.48 -1.43 11.05
C GLY A 148 -3.03 -1.86 10.90
N PHE A 149 -2.08 -0.96 11.18
CA PHE A 149 -0.65 -1.28 11.08
C PHE A 149 -0.24 -2.45 11.97
N ILE A 150 -0.81 -2.56 13.18
CA ILE A 150 -0.44 -3.60 14.14
C ILE A 150 -0.74 -5.03 13.62
N PRO A 151 -2.00 -5.40 13.29
CA PRO A 151 -2.29 -6.73 12.76
C PRO A 151 -1.59 -6.99 11.42
N TYR A 152 -1.43 -5.96 10.58
CA TYR A 152 -0.68 -6.07 9.34
C TYR A 152 0.80 -6.39 9.55
N ALA A 153 1.46 -5.69 10.47
CA ALA A 153 2.87 -5.92 10.79
C ALA A 153 3.09 -7.33 11.34
N ILE A 154 2.17 -7.83 12.17
CA ILE A 154 2.19 -9.21 12.68
C ILE A 154 2.06 -10.20 11.52
N LEU A 155 1.07 -10.02 10.65
CA LEU A 155 0.87 -10.88 9.47
C LEU A 155 2.12 -10.90 8.59
N MET A 156 2.68 -9.74 8.29
CA MET A 156 3.90 -9.63 7.48
C MET A 156 5.11 -10.30 8.16
N ALA A 157 5.27 -10.13 9.47
CA ALA A 157 6.35 -10.76 10.22
C ALA A 157 6.26 -12.30 10.17
N ILE A 158 5.06 -12.86 10.26
CA ILE A 158 4.81 -14.30 10.12
C ILE A 158 5.11 -14.78 8.69
N LEU A 159 4.60 -14.07 7.68
CA LEU A 159 4.85 -14.44 6.28
C LEU A 159 6.35 -14.42 5.95
N GLN A 160 7.08 -13.42 6.45
CA GLN A 160 8.52 -13.31 6.27
C GLN A 160 9.31 -14.36 7.07
N SER A 161 8.85 -14.77 8.26
CA SER A 161 9.53 -15.79 9.06
C SER A 161 9.41 -17.19 8.44
N ILE A 162 8.24 -17.51 7.86
CA ILE A 162 8.04 -18.74 7.08
C ILE A 162 8.98 -18.75 5.88
N PHE A 163 9.10 -17.63 5.17
CA PHE A 163 9.97 -17.51 4.00
C PHE A 163 11.46 -17.68 4.35
N ARG A 164 11.93 -17.07 5.46
CA ARG A 164 13.31 -17.25 5.92
C ARG A 164 13.62 -18.69 6.33
N THR A 165 12.65 -19.38 6.92
CA THR A 165 12.82 -20.78 7.36
C THR A 165 12.83 -21.76 6.18
N GLY A 166 12.11 -21.46 5.09
CA GLY A 166 12.06 -22.31 3.89
C GLY A 166 13.20 -22.10 2.87
N SER A 167 14.13 -21.17 3.13
CA SER A 167 15.24 -20.80 2.24
C SER A 167 16.63 -21.17 2.79
N GLY A 168 16.69 -21.93 3.89
CA GLY A 168 17.90 -22.57 4.42
C GLY A 168 17.94 -24.06 4.11
#